data_AF-E2A587-F1
#
_entry.id   AF-E2A587-F1
#
_cell.length_a   1.000
_cell.length_b   1.000
_cell.length_c   1.000
_cell.angle_alpha   90.00
_cell.angle_beta   90.00
_cell.angle_gamma   90.00
#
_symmetry.space_group_name_H-M   'P 1'
#
loop_
_entity.id
_entity.type
_entity.pdbx_description
1 polymer ?
#
loop_
_entity_poly.entity_id
_entity_poly.type
_entity_poly.pdbx_seq_one_letter_code
_entity_poly.pdbx_strand_id
1 'polypeptide(L)' 'TITFYFRYVDDVVLAAPSSMLSTILDTFNSFHTRLQFTMEKGADNHLNFLDVTIILENGRIHFNWFHK' A
#
# COMPACT_ATOMS: atom_id res chain seq x y z
N THR A 1 -4.80 10.37 10.53
CA THR A 1 -3.40 10.59 10.10
C THR A 1 -2.92 9.32 9.43
N ILE A 2 -2.28 9.39 8.26
CA ILE A 2 -1.70 8.20 7.62
C ILE A 2 -0.42 7.86 8.39
N THR A 3 -0.37 6.69 9.02
CA THR A 3 0.74 6.27 9.90
C THR A 3 1.85 5.53 9.16
N PHE A 4 1.62 5.13 7.91
CA PHE A 4 2.55 4.37 7.10
C PHE A 4 2.36 4.73 5.61
N TYR A 5 3.40 5.29 4.98
CA TYR A 5 3.43 5.66 3.57
C TYR A 5 4.87 5.53 3.04
N PHE A 6 5.06 4.70 2.03
CA PHE A 6 6.34 4.52 1.32
C PHE A 6 6.10 4.54 -0.18
N ARG A 7 7.05 5.11 -0.92
CA ARG A 7 6.99 5.22 -2.38
C ARG A 7 8.33 4.87 -2.98
N TYR A 8 8.31 4.03 -4.01
CA TYR A 8 9.45 3.70 -4.85
C TYR A 8 9.06 3.93 -6.32
N VAL A 9 9.63 4.97 -6.93
CA VAL A 9 9.28 5.41 -8.30
C VAL A 9 7.75 5.58 -8.47
N ASP A 10 7.08 4.66 -9.14
CA ASP A 10 5.64 4.62 -9.37
C ASP A 10 4.87 3.69 -8.42
N ASP A 11 5.55 2.79 -7.70
CA ASP A 11 4.94 1.92 -6.70
C ASP A 11 4.80 2.63 -5.35
N VAL A 12 3.61 2.53 -4.75
CA VAL A 12 3.27 3.15 -3.47
C VAL A 12 2.65 2.11 -2.56
N VAL A 13 3.08 2.09 -1.29
CA VAL A 13 2.45 1.31 -0.24
C VAL A 13 2.07 2.20 0.93
N LEU A 14 0.88 2.00 1.48
CA LEU A 14 0.36 2.78 2.60
C LEU A 14 -0.57 1.94 3.48
N ALA A 15 -0.69 2.34 4.75
CA ALA A 15 -1.68 1.79 5.66
C ALA A 15 -2.79 2.82 5.92
N ALA A 16 -4.03 2.41 5.72
CA ALA A 16 -5.20 3.24 5.93
C ALA A 16 -6.40 2.38 6.38
N PRO A 17 -7.40 2.98 7.04
CA PRO A 17 -8.66 2.30 7.30
C PRO A 17 -9.31 1.81 6.01
N SER A 18 -9.91 0.61 6.02
CA SER A 18 -10.54 0.01 4.85
C SER A 18 -11.61 0.90 4.20
N SER A 19 -12.27 1.75 4.98
CA SER A 19 -13.27 2.71 4.51
C SER A 19 -12.70 3.86 3.67
N MET A 20 -11.40 4.14 3.75
CA MET A 20 -10.75 5.23 3.02
C MET A 20 -10.06 4.78 1.72
N LEU A 21 -9.97 3.47 1.47
CA LEU A 21 -9.19 2.93 0.36
C LEU A 21 -9.64 3.45 -1.02
N SER A 22 -10.95 3.50 -1.28
CA SER A 22 -11.48 4.05 -2.53
C SER A 22 -11.19 5.55 -2.65
N THR A 23 -11.43 6.32 -1.60
CA THR A 23 -11.15 7.76 -1.58
C THR A 23 -9.67 8.05 -1.84
N ILE A 24 -8.77 7.25 -1.28
CA ILE A 24 -7.33 7.37 -1.52
C ILE A 24 -7.02 7.12 -3.00
N LEU A 25 -7.51 6.03 -3.58
CA LEU A 25 -7.29 5.72 -4.99
C LEU A 25 -7.84 6.82 -5.91
N ASP A 26 -9.05 7.29 -5.66
CA ASP A 26 -9.70 8.36 -6.44
C ASP A 26 -8.91 9.68 -6.32
N THR A 27 -8.42 10.01 -5.12
CA THR A 27 -7.58 11.19 -4.89
C THR A 27 -6.29 11.09 -5.70
N PHE A 28 -5.60 9.94 -5.66
CA PHE A 28 -4.40 9.72 -6.46
C PHE A 28 -4.66 9.84 -7.97
N ASN A 29 -5.76 9.27 -8.44
CA ASN A 29 -6.15 9.29 -9.85
C ASN A 29 -6.67 10.66 -10.33
N SER A 30 -7.11 11.52 -9.41
CA SER A 30 -7.52 12.89 -9.73
C SER A 30 -6.36 13.83 -10.10
N PHE A 31 -5.11 13.49 -9.73
CA PHE A 31 -3.97 14.38 -9.99
C PHE A 31 -3.62 14.51 -11.47
N HIS A 32 -3.75 13.44 -12.26
CA HIS A 32 -3.40 13.49 -13.68
C HIS A 32 -4.10 12.40 -14.51
N THR A 33 -4.85 12.79 -15.55
CA THR A 33 -5.66 11.88 -16.39
C THR A 33 -4.89 10.77 -17.08
N ARG A 34 -3.63 11.01 -17.47
CA ARG A 34 -2.73 10.00 -18.10
C ARG A 34 -1.96 9.10 -17.12
N LEU A 35 -2.00 9.38 -15.82
CA LEU A 35 -1.31 8.58 -14.80
C LEU A 35 -2.38 8.08 -13.82
N GLN A 36 -2.79 6.84 -13.99
CA GLN A 36 -3.83 6.23 -13.19
C GLN A 36 -3.23 5.06 -12.41
N PHE A 37 -3.25 5.17 -11.10
CA PHE A 37 -2.89 4.13 -10.16
C PHE A 37 -3.97 3.06 -10.12
N THR A 38 -3.52 1.83 -9.88
CA THR A 38 -4.35 0.70 -9.44
C THR A 38 -4.03 0.40 -7.98
N MET A 39 -4.94 -0.28 -7.28
CA MET A 39 -4.76 -0.60 -5.86
C MET A 39 -4.85 -2.10 -5.63
N GLU A 40 -3.80 -2.66 -5.06
CA GLU A 40 -3.81 -3.97 -4.42
C GLU A 40 -4.10 -3.80 -2.93
N LYS A 41 -4.90 -4.71 -2.36
CA LYS A 41 -5.17 -4.75 -0.92
C LYS A 41 -4.42 -5.94 -0.33
N GLY A 42 -3.85 -5.75 0.86
CA GLY A 42 -3.26 -6.87 1.60
C GLY A 42 -4.29 -7.98 1.82
N ALA A 43 -3.86 -9.22 1.64
CA ALA A 43 -4.65 -10.42 1.85
C ALA A 43 -4.03 -11.24 2.98
N ASP A 44 -4.86 -11.83 3.84
CA ASP A 44 -4.41 -12.63 5.00
C ASP A 44 -3.37 -11.91 5.88
N ASN A 45 -3.51 -10.60 6.04
CA ASN A 45 -2.56 -9.71 6.74
C ASN A 45 -1.16 -9.59 6.10
N HIS A 46 -0.99 -10.02 4.86
CA HIS A 46 0.24 -9.91 4.10
C HIS A 46 0.05 -8.98 2.90
N LEU A 47 1.09 -8.23 2.55
CA LEU A 47 1.14 -7.44 1.32
C LEU A 47 2.56 -7.44 0.79
N ASN A 48 2.74 -7.78 -0.47
CA ASN A 48 4.05 -7.70 -1.12
C ASN A 48 4.29 -6.29 -1.65
N PHE A 49 5.50 -5.79 -1.48
CA PHE A 49 5.95 -4.52 -2.00
C PHE A 49 7.41 -4.62 -2.41
N LEU A 50 7.70 -4.56 -3.71
CA LEU A 50 9.03 -4.84 -4.26
C LEU A 50 9.56 -6.21 -3.77
N ASP A 51 10.76 -6.23 -3.17
CA ASP A 51 11.41 -7.43 -2.60
C ASP A 51 11.09 -7.64 -1.11
N VAL A 52 10.04 -7.00 -0.57
CA VAL A 52 9.63 -7.18 0.83
C VAL A 52 8.18 -7.65 0.96
N THR A 53 7.95 -8.56 1.89
CA THR A 53 6.59 -8.91 2.35
C THR A 53 6.32 -8.15 3.64
N ILE A 54 5.27 -7.34 3.63
CA ILE A 54 4.77 -6.58 4.76
C ILE A 54 3.72 -7.45 5.46
N ILE A 55 3.86 -7.63 6.78
CA ILE A 55 2.99 -8.48 7.60
C ILE A 55 2.36 -7.62 8.70
N LEU A 56 1.03 -7.62 8.79
CA LEU A 56 0.27 -6.91 9.81
C LEU A 56 -0.16 -7.89 10.92
N GLU A 57 0.55 -7.89 12.04
CA GLU A 57 0.25 -8.79 13.15
C GLU A 57 0.00 -7.98 14.43
N ASN A 58 -1.14 -8.22 15.09
CA ASN A 58 -1.51 -7.55 16.34
C ASN A 58 -1.40 -6.01 16.29
N GLY A 59 -1.75 -5.42 15.13
CA GLY A 59 -1.67 -3.97 14.89
C GLY A 59 -0.25 -3.43 14.68
N ARG A 60 0.75 -4.30 14.53
CA ARG A 60 2.15 -3.94 14.23
C ARG A 60 2.51 -4.41 12.83
N ILE A 61 3.36 -3.61 12.18
CA ILE A 61 3.86 -3.90 10.83
C ILE A 61 5.25 -4.54 10.97
N HIS A 62 5.41 -5.72 10.39
CA HIS A 62 6.67 -6.45 10.28
C HIS A 62 7.08 -6.52 8.81
N PHE A 63 8.40 -6.54 8.55
CA PHE A 63 8.95 -6.68 7.20
C PHE A 63 9.76 -7.96 7.14
N ASN A 64 9.46 -8.79 6.15
CA ASN A 64 10.29 -9.93 5.79
C ASN A 64 10.90 -9.67 4.42
N TRP A 65 12.19 -10.00 4.26
CA TRP A 65 12.85 -9.91 2.96
C TRP A 65 12.50 -11.13 2.11
N PHE A 66 11.90 -10.88 0.95
CA PHE A 66 11.64 -11.91 -0.02
C PHE A 66 12.99 -12.31 -0.66
N HIS A 67 13.55 -13.43 -0.23
CA HIS A 67 14.69 -14.05 -0.90
C HIS A 67 14.14 -15.07 -1.91
N LYS A 68 14.40 -14.83 -3.19
CA LYS A 68 14.06 -15.74 -4.29
C LYS A 68 15.01 -16.94 -4.37
#